data_AF-A0A800JCG0-F1
#
_entry.id   AF-A0A800JCG0-F1
#
_cell.length_a   1.000
_cell.length_b   1.000
_cell.length_c   1.000
_cell.angle_alpha   90.00
_cell.angle_beta   90.00
_cell.angle_gamma   90.00
#
_symmetry.space_group_name_H-M   'P 1'
#
loop_
_entity.id
_entity.type
_entity.pdbx_description
1 polymer ?
#
loop_
_entity_poly.entity_id
_entity_poly.type
_entity_poly.pdbx_seq_one_letter_code
_entity_poly.pdbx_strand_id
1 'polypeptide(L)' 'MHIAPFENDNKPLVDVDDSIVPLTYFNIVKLEIGQAFFYQTPGYETCVAPATGTVDVSVEGENYAA' A
#
# COMPACT_ATOMS: atom_id res chain seq x y z
N MET A 1 2.10 2.26 -19.64
CA MET A 1 1.84 3.60 -19.07
C MET A 1 2.64 4.63 -19.87
N HIS A 2 2.02 5.72 -20.34
CA HIS A 2 2.69 6.76 -21.15
C HIS A 2 3.45 7.79 -20.29
N ILE A 3 3.08 7.93 -19.01
CA ILE A 3 3.76 8.77 -18.02
C ILE A 3 4.64 7.86 -17.14
N ALA A 4 5.88 8.29 -16.90
CA ALA A 4 6.80 7.57 -16.03
C ALA A 4 6.22 7.48 -14.61
N PRO A 5 6.29 6.31 -13.95
CA PRO A 5 5.89 6.20 -12.55
C PRO A 5 6.72 7.14 -11.68
N PHE A 6 6.07 7.82 -10.75
CA PHE A 6 6.76 8.56 -9.70
C PHE A 6 7.37 7.56 -8.70
N GLU A 7 8.64 7.75 -8.33
CA GLU A 7 9.28 6.98 -7.25
C GLU A 7 8.92 7.63 -5.91
N ASN A 8 8.06 6.97 -5.15
CA ASN A 8 7.55 7.44 -3.86
C ASN A 8 8.31 6.88 -2.66
N ASP A 9 9.38 6.08 -2.87
CA ASP A 9 10.14 5.41 -1.81
C ASP A 9 9.25 4.62 -0.82
N ASN A 10 8.18 3.99 -1.33
CA ASN A 10 7.12 3.33 -0.55
C ASN A 10 6.40 4.22 0.48
N LYS A 11 6.57 5.54 0.41
CA LYS A 11 5.81 6.51 1.19
C LYS A 11 4.43 6.74 0.55
N PRO A 12 3.38 6.98 1.35
CA PRO A 12 2.06 7.28 0.82
C PRO A 12 2.09 8.44 -0.18
N LEU A 13 1.38 8.27 -1.30
CA LEU A 13 1.12 9.35 -2.25
C LEU A 13 0.06 10.30 -1.69
N VAL A 14 -0.91 9.73 -0.98
CA VAL A 14 -1.87 10.43 -0.14
C VAL A 14 -1.80 9.76 1.23
N ASP A 15 -1.36 10.51 2.23
CA ASP A 15 -1.28 10.02 3.60
C ASP A 15 -2.62 10.26 4.34
N VAL A 16 -2.76 9.67 5.52
CA VAL A 16 -3.90 9.94 6.39
C VAL A 16 -4.01 11.44 6.70
N ASP A 17 -5.24 11.92 6.85
CA ASP A 17 -5.55 13.32 7.15
C ASP A 17 -5.07 14.32 6.09
N ASP A 18 -4.94 13.89 4.83
CA ASP A 18 -4.64 14.79 3.72
C ASP A 18 -5.67 15.92 3.63
N SER A 19 -5.17 17.16 3.53
CA SER A 19 -6.02 18.37 3.57
C SER A 19 -6.97 18.53 2.38
N ILE A 20 -6.71 17.86 1.26
CA ILE A 20 -7.48 17.94 0.02
C ILE A 20 -8.44 16.76 -0.09
N VAL A 21 -7.96 15.56 0.28
CA VAL A 21 -8.72 14.30 0.21
C VAL A 21 -8.72 13.57 1.56
N PRO A 22 -9.41 14.12 2.59
CA PRO A 22 -9.28 13.67 3.99
C PRO A 22 -9.85 12.29 4.30
N LEU A 23 -10.50 11.64 3.32
CA LEU A 23 -11.09 10.30 3.46
C LEU A 23 -10.37 9.27 2.60
N THR A 24 -9.19 9.59 2.08
CA THR A 24 -8.42 8.71 1.18
C THR A 24 -7.01 8.53 1.72
N TYR A 25 -6.59 7.27 1.81
CA TYR A 25 -5.18 6.90 1.88
C TYR A 25 -4.84 6.17 0.58
N PHE A 26 -3.70 6.51 -0.04
CA PHE A 26 -3.26 5.85 -1.27
C PHE A 26 -1.75 5.72 -1.32
N ASN A 27 -1.28 4.50 -1.51
CA ASN A 27 0.14 4.19 -1.61
C ASN A 27 0.37 3.11 -2.68
N ILE A 28 1.44 3.26 -3.46
CA ILE A 28 1.99 2.21 -4.29
C ILE A 28 3.27 1.70 -3.63
N VAL A 29 3.30 0.42 -3.28
CA VAL A 29 4.44 -0.20 -2.61
C VAL A 29 5.14 -1.12 -3.59
N LYS A 30 6.46 -0.96 -3.72
CA LYS A 30 7.35 -1.84 -4.47
C LYS A 30 8.19 -2.65 -3.49
N LEU A 31 8.15 -3.97 -3.64
CA LEU A 31 8.92 -4.91 -2.83
C LEU A 31 9.85 -5.72 -3.72
N GLU A 32 11.06 -5.96 -3.22
CA GLU A 32 11.92 -7.03 -3.71
C GLU A 32 11.60 -8.37 -3.01
N ILE A 33 12.07 -9.48 -3.57
CA ILE A 33 11.86 -10.81 -2.99
C ILE A 33 12.42 -10.85 -1.57
N GLY A 34 11.59 -11.29 -0.61
CA GLY A 34 11.96 -11.38 0.80
C GLY A 34 11.79 -10.09 1.60
N GLN A 35 11.36 -8.99 0.97
CA GLN A 35 10.98 -7.77 1.68
C GLN A 35 9.55 -7.83 2.18
N ALA A 36 9.31 -7.17 3.31
CA ALA A 36 7.99 -6.97 3.89
C ALA A 36 7.75 -5.47 4.10
N PHE A 37 6.49 -5.07 4.02
CA PHE A 37 6.05 -3.71 4.32
C PHE A 37 4.89 -3.76 5.30
N PHE A 38 4.97 -2.94 6.34
CA PHE A 38 4.00 -2.87 7.41
C PHE A 38 3.36 -1.49 7.41
N TYR A 39 2.04 -1.45 7.53
CA TYR A 39 1.29 -0.20 7.60
C TYR A 39 0.03 -0.39 8.44
N GLN A 40 -0.48 0.73 8.96
CA GLN A 40 -1.77 0.82 9.64
C GLN A 40 -2.39 2.17 9.30
N THR A 41 -3.71 2.18 9.09
CA THR A 41 -4.48 3.40 8.81
C THR A 41 -5.73 3.41 9.70
N PRO A 42 -5.59 3.76 10.99
CA PRO A 42 -6.70 3.76 11.93
C PRO A 42 -7.88 4.62 11.43
N GLY A 43 -9.09 4.07 11.47
CA GLY A 43 -10.30 4.76 10.99
C GLY A 43 -10.57 4.62 9.49
N TYR A 44 -9.74 3.88 8.75
CA TYR A 44 -9.92 3.59 7.33
C TYR A 44 -10.13 2.09 7.11
N GLU A 45 -11.03 1.75 6.21
CA GLU A 45 -11.03 0.43 5.59
C GLU A 45 -9.92 0.38 4.53
N THR A 46 -9.21 -0.75 4.42
CA THR A 46 -8.06 -0.89 3.53
C THR A 46 -8.26 -2.01 2.52
N CYS A 47 -7.77 -1.81 1.31
CA CYS A 47 -7.71 -2.83 0.27
C CYS A 47 -6.28 -2.93 -0.28
N VAL A 48 -5.72 -4.14 -0.33
CA VAL A 48 -4.43 -4.42 -0.95
C VAL A 48 -4.67 -5.08 -2.31
N ALA A 49 -4.26 -4.41 -3.39
CA ALA A 49 -4.43 -4.90 -4.75
C ALA A 49 -3.06 -5.14 -5.41
N PRO A 50 -2.64 -6.41 -5.62
CA PRO A 50 -1.42 -6.71 -6.35
C PRO A 50 -1.52 -6.24 -7.81
N ALA A 51 -0.75 -5.20 -8.16
CA ALA A 51 -0.69 -4.70 -9.53
C ALA A 51 0.24 -5.53 -10.43
N THR A 52 1.27 -6.16 -9.85
CA THR A 52 2.23 -7.05 -10.53
C THR A 52 2.82 -8.01 -9.51
N GLY A 53 3.02 -9.27 -9.91
CA GLY A 53 3.53 -10.31 -9.03
C GLY A 53 2.49 -10.81 -8.03
N THR A 54 2.98 -11.44 -6.97
CA THR A 54 2.16 -11.97 -5.87
C THR A 54 2.78 -11.60 -4.53
N VAL A 55 1.94 -11.57 -3.49
CA VAL A 55 2.36 -11.23 -2.12
C VAL A 55 1.59 -12.09 -1.13
N ASP A 56 2.26 -12.51 -0.06
CA ASP A 56 1.58 -13.01 1.13
C ASP A 56 1.09 -11.82 1.95
N VAL A 57 -0.13 -11.91 2.50
CA VAL A 57 -0.75 -10.84 3.27
C VAL A 57 -1.06 -11.36 4.67
N SER A 58 -0.60 -10.64 5.69
CA SER A 58 -0.93 -10.91 7.10
C SER A 58 -1.69 -9.73 7.68
N VAL A 59 -2.87 -9.98 8.27
CA VAL A 59 -3.74 -8.97 8.88
C VAL A 59 -4.19 -9.48 10.24
N GLU A 60 -3.81 -8.79 11.32
CA GLU A 60 -4.25 -9.09 12.70
C GLU A 60 -4.06 -10.56 13.12
N GLY A 61 -3.03 -11.23 12.58
CA GLY A 61 -2.71 -12.63 12.87
C GLY A 61 -3.32 -13.64 11.89
N GLU A 62 -4.24 -13.21 11.03
CA GLU A 62 -4.73 -13.99 9.89
C GLU A 62 -3.74 -13.90 8.72
N ASN A 63 -3.53 -15.01 8.01
CA ASN A 63 -2.55 -15.10 6.93
C ASN A 63 -3.20 -15.59 5.64
N TYR A 64 -2.91 -14.90 4.54
CA TYR A 64 -3.33 -15.20 3.19
C TYR A 64 -2.08 -15.40 2.34
N ALA A 65 -1.82 -16.64 1.92
CA ALA A 65 -0.71 -16.94 1.03
C ALA A 65 -1.11 -16.68 -0.43
N ALA A 66 -0.13 -16.24 -1.21
CA ALA A 66 -0.22 -16.06 -2.66
C ALA A 66 -0.49 -17.34 -3.46
#